data_AF-A0A929IDY2-F1
#
_entry.id   AF-A0A929IDY2-F1
#
_cell.length_a   1.000
_cell.length_b   1.000
_cell.length_c   1.000
_cell.angle_alpha   90.00
_cell.angle_beta   90.00
_cell.angle_gamma   90.00
#
_symmetry.space_group_name_H-M   'P 1'
#
loop_
_entity.id
_entity.type
_entity.pdbx_description
1 polymer ?
#
loop_
_entity_poly.entity_id
_entity_poly.type
_entity_poly.pdbx_seq_one_letter_code
_entity_poly.pdbx_strand_id
1 'polypeptide(L)' 'MGYPVGKIHAAPRSTFRKLTIFYKEGFKTLAGEIGRRLGKDFRSKELSWESQFDIIVVTGGNEK' A
#
# COMPACT_ATOMS: atom_id res chain seq x y z
N MET A 1 -14.06 6.78 -1.39
CA MET A 1 -13.00 6.76 -2.43
C MET A 1 -13.45 5.78 -3.51
N GLY A 2 -13.69 6.24 -4.73
CA GLY A 2 -14.20 5.39 -5.82
C GLY A 2 -13.11 4.60 -6.55
N TYR A 3 -12.08 4.10 -5.84
CA TYR A 3 -11.01 3.34 -6.49
C TYR A 3 -11.50 1.92 -6.81
N PRO A 4 -11.27 1.41 -8.03
CA PRO A 4 -11.55 0.02 -8.35
C PRO A 4 -10.56 -0.88 -7.58
N VAL A 5 -11.09 -1.76 -6.73
CA VAL A 5 -10.29 -2.74 -5.98
C VAL A 5 -10.28 -4.06 -6.75
N GLY A 6 -9.12 -4.41 -7.32
CA GLY A 6 -8.98 -5.65 -8.10
C GLY A 6 -8.88 -6.92 -7.25
N LYS A 7 -8.34 -6.83 -6.02
CA LYS A 7 -8.21 -7.98 -5.11
C LYS A 7 -8.03 -7.53 -3.65
N ILE A 8 -8.58 -8.31 -2.72
CA ILE A 8 -8.33 -8.19 -1.28
C ILE A 8 -7.85 -9.56 -0.78
N HIS A 9 -6.71 -9.58 -0.09
CA HIS A 9 -6.18 -10.80 0.50
C HIS A 9 -5.31 -10.50 1.72
N ALA A 10 -5.11 -11.51 2.57
CA ALA A 10 -4.15 -11.41 3.67
C ALA A 10 -2.73 -11.33 3.10
N ALA A 11 -1.89 -10.48 3.68
CA ALA A 11 -0.48 -10.46 3.33
C ALA A 11 0.16 -11.82 3.70
N PRO A 12 1.02 -12.39 2.86
CA PRO A 12 1.65 -13.69 3.12
C PRO A 12 2.62 -13.66 4.33
N ARG A 13 2.95 -12.46 4.82
CA ARG A 13 3.82 -12.26 6.00
C ARG A 13 3.16 -11.27 6.95
N SER A 14 3.24 -11.55 8.24
CA SER A 14 2.72 -10.68 9.32
C SER A 14 3.71 -9.58 9.75
N THR A 15 4.77 -9.34 8.98
CA THR A 15 5.85 -8.41 9.36
C THR A 15 5.51 -6.94 9.09
N PHE A 16 4.37 -6.66 8.46
CA PHE A 16 3.91 -5.30 8.24
C PHE A 16 3.37 -4.73 9.57
N ARG A 17 4.20 -3.94 10.24
CA ARG A 17 3.83 -3.27 11.51
C ARG A 17 3.06 -1.97 11.32
N LYS A 18 3.05 -1.45 10.10
CA LYS A 18 2.35 -0.22 9.72
C LYS A 18 1.87 -0.24 8.28
N LEU A 19 0.96 0.69 7.97
CA LEU A 19 0.43 0.90 6.63
C LEU A 19 1.57 1.06 5.63
N THR A 20 1.64 0.15 4.66
CA THR A 20 2.65 0.16 3.61
C THR A 20 1.97 0.16 2.26
N ILE A 21 2.32 1.12 1.41
CA ILE A 21 1.76 1.27 0.07
C ILE A 21 2.88 1.02 -0.93
N PHE A 22 2.73 -0.03 -1.72
CA PHE A 22 3.58 -0.30 -2.86
C PHE A 22 2.99 0.31 -4.13
N TYR A 23 3.83 0.85 -5.00
CA TYR A 23 3.39 1.52 -6.22
C TYR A 23 4.34 1.24 -7.41
N LYS A 24 3.82 1.21 -8.63
CA LYS A 24 4.64 1.20 -9.86
C LYS A 24 5.25 2.57 -10.14
N GLU A 25 6.30 2.61 -10.94
CA GLU A 25 6.87 3.85 -11.47
C GLU A 25 5.77 4.77 -12.02
N GLY A 26 5.83 6.07 -11.69
CA GLY A 26 4.81 7.07 -12.05
C GLY A 26 3.63 7.19 -11.09
N PHE A 27 3.38 6.23 -10.20
CA PHE A 27 2.23 6.25 -9.26
C PHE A 27 2.56 6.79 -7.85
N LYS A 28 3.78 7.31 -7.64
CA LYS A 28 4.25 7.80 -6.33
C LYS A 28 3.33 8.84 -5.69
N THR A 29 2.84 9.80 -6.47
CA THR A 29 1.94 10.86 -5.97
C THR A 29 0.61 10.28 -5.48
N LEU A 30 -0.01 9.41 -6.29
CA LEU A 30 -1.28 8.76 -5.95
C LEU A 30 -1.13 7.86 -4.71
N ALA A 31 -0.02 7.13 -4.60
CA ALA A 31 0.29 6.33 -3.42
C ALA A 31 0.38 7.19 -2.15
N GLY A 32 0.96 8.39 -2.25
CA GLY A 32 1.02 9.36 -1.15
C GLY A 32 -0.36 9.88 -0.74
N GLU A 33 -1.23 10.19 -1.71
CA GLU A 33 -2.61 10.63 -1.43
C GLU A 33 -3.45 9.54 -0.76
N ILE A 34 -3.33 8.30 -1.24
CA ILE A 34 -4.00 7.15 -0.64
C ILE A 34 -3.52 6.97 0.80
N GLY A 35 -2.20 7.03 1.03
CA GLY A 35 -1.60 6.94 2.37
C GLY A 35 -2.18 7.97 3.33
N ARG A 36 -2.12 9.26 2.96
CA ARG A 36 -2.61 10.37 3.80
C ARG A 36 -4.09 10.25 4.16
N ARG A 37 -4.91 9.72 3.26
CA ARG A 37 -6.35 9.56 3.49
C ARG A 37 -6.68 8.30 4.29
N LEU A 38 -5.84 7.26 4.26
CA LEU A 38 -6.01 6.04 5.05
C LEU A 38 -5.42 6.15 6.47
N GLY A 39 -4.37 6.95 6.67
CA GLY A 39 -3.75 7.13 7.99
C GLY A 39 -2.62 8.17 8.01
N LYS A 40 -2.23 8.63 9.20
CA LYS A 40 -1.17 9.64 9.37
C LYS A 40 0.25 9.06 9.24
N ASP A 41 0.48 7.82 9.67
CA ASP A 41 1.78 7.14 9.52
C ASP A 41 1.69 6.03 8.47
N PHE A 42 2.43 6.18 7.37
CA PHE A 42 2.54 5.17 6.34
C PHE A 42 3.93 5.16 5.73
N ARG A 43 4.30 4.03 5.13
CA ARG A 43 5.46 3.93 4.22
C ARG A 43 4.95 3.79 2.81
N SER A 44 5.53 4.54 1.88
CA SER A 44 5.38 4.28 0.45
C SER A 44 6.69 3.70 -0.09
N LYS A 45 6.57 2.69 -0.96
CA LYS A 45 7.71 2.04 -1.61
C LYS A 45 7.40 1.78 -3.06
N GLU A 46 8.37 2.04 -3.92
CA GLU A 46 8.26 1.60 -5.31
C GLU A 46 8.38 0.08 -5.39
N LEU A 47 7.62 -0.51 -6.30
CA LEU A 47 7.67 -1.93 -6.58
C LEU A 47 9.01 -2.30 -7.19
N SER A 48 9.71 -3.24 -6.55
CA SER A 48 10.94 -3.83 -7.09
C SER A 48 10.67 -5.14 -7.84
N TRP A 49 9.40 -5.47 -8.10
CA TRP A 49 8.97 -6.70 -8.74
C TRP A 49 7.81 -6.44 -9.71
N GLU A 50 7.65 -7.29 -10.71
CA GLU A 50 6.54 -7.21 -11.64
C GLU A 50 5.21 -7.49 -10.93
N SER A 51 4.25 -6.60 -11.13
CA SER A 51 2.93 -6.66 -10.50
C SER A 51 1.85 -6.34 -11.53
N GLN A 52 0.78 -7.12 -11.51
CA GLN A 52 -0.44 -6.80 -12.26
C GLN A 52 -1.19 -5.58 -11.68
N PHE A 53 -0.88 -5.19 -10.44
CA PHE A 53 -1.46 -4.03 -9.77
C PHE A 53 -0.48 -2.86 -9.79
N ASP A 54 -1.00 -1.67 -10.10
CA ASP A 54 -0.22 -0.43 -10.09
C ASP A 54 -0.01 0.12 -8.67
N ILE A 55 -0.95 -0.16 -7.76
CA ILE A 55 -0.89 0.18 -6.34
C ILE A 55 -1.34 -1.01 -5.51
N ILE A 56 -0.57 -1.33 -4.47
CA ILE A 56 -0.90 -2.36 -3.48
C ILE A 56 -0.87 -1.71 -2.10
N VAL A 57 -1.98 -1.80 -1.38
CA VAL A 57 -2.09 -1.30 0.00
C VAL A 57 -2.03 -2.48 0.95
N VAL A 58 -1.06 -2.47 1.85
CA VAL A 58 -0.90 -3.48 2.91
C VAL A 58 -1.14 -2.81 4.25
N THR A 59 -2.24 -3.19 4.88
CA THR A 59 -2.53 -2.79 6.26
C THR A 59 -1.71 -3.64 7.22
N GLY A 60 -1.18 -3.02 8.27
CA GLY A 60 -0.34 -3.65 9.27
C GLY A 60 -0.60 -3.01 10.63
N GLY A 61 -0.64 -3.80 11.69
CA GLY A 61 -1.03 -3.33 13.01
C GLY A 61 -0.46 -4.19 14.13
N ASN A 62 0.62 -3.70 14.74
CA ASN A 62 0.94 -3.79 16.17
C ASN A 62 2.33 -3.15 16.36
N GLU A 63 2.39 -1.82 16.41
CA GLU A 63 3.28 -1.17 17.36
C GLU A 63 2.43 -0.97 18.62
N LYS A 64 2.42 -1.98 19.49
CA LYS A 64 2.15 -1.79 20.91
C LYS A 64 3.49 -1.67 21.61
#